data_AF-A0A4D4K9E6-F1
#
_entry.id   AF-A0A4D4K9E6-F1
#
_cell.length_a   1.000
_cell.length_b   1.000
_cell.length_c   1.000
_cell.angle_alpha   90.00
_cell.angle_beta   90.00
_cell.angle_gamma   90.00
#
_symmetry.space_group_name_H-M   'P 1'
#
loop_
_entity.id
_entity.type
_entity.pdbx_description
1 polymer ?
#
loop_
_entity_poly.entity_id
_entity_poly.type
_entity_poly.pdbx_seq_one_letter_code
_entity_poly.pdbx_strand_id
1 'polypeptide(L)'
;MVDWLTTTDHKKIGHLYLVTAFGFFLIGGLLAMVMRAELARPGLQLVSPEQYNQAFTLHGTLMLLLFATPVFAGFANEIMPLQIGAPDVAFPG
;
A
#
# COMPACT_ATOMS: atom_id res chain seq x y z
N MET A 1 -9.19 -21.12 -0.48
CA MET A 1 -7.83 -20.61 -0.17
C MET A 1 -6.88 -20.84 -1.33
N VAL A 2 -6.71 -22.09 -1.82
CA VAL A 2 -5.84 -22.39 -2.98
C VAL A 2 -6.19 -21.53 -4.20
N ASP A 3 -7.48 -21.42 -4.54
CA ASP A 3 -7.97 -20.60 -5.66
C ASP A 3 -7.50 -19.13 -5.63
N TRP A 4 -7.37 -18.50 -4.45
CA TRP A 4 -6.90 -17.12 -4.34
C TRP A 4 -5.38 -16.99 -4.39
N LEU A 5 -4.66 -18.00 -3.88
CA LEU A 5 -3.20 -17.99 -3.85
C LEU A 5 -2.58 -18.30 -5.22
N THR A 6 -3.31 -19.03 -6.07
CA THR A 6 -2.84 -19.46 -7.39
C THR A 6 -3.70 -18.89 -8.53
N THR A 7 -4.40 -17.77 -8.29
CA THR A 7 -5.29 -17.19 -9.29
C THR A 7 -4.51 -16.48 -10.40
N THR A 8 -5.00 -16.59 -11.62
CA THR A 8 -4.55 -15.83 -12.79
C THR A 8 -5.58 -14.77 -13.22
N ASP A 9 -6.73 -14.68 -12.54
CA ASP A 9 -7.81 -13.73 -12.86
C ASP A 9 -7.39 -12.31 -12.45
N HIS A 10 -7.28 -11.41 -13.43
CA HIS A 10 -6.86 -10.03 -13.21
C HIS A 10 -7.71 -9.27 -12.17
N LYS A 11 -9.00 -9.60 -11.99
CA LYS A 11 -9.84 -8.97 -10.96
C LYS A 11 -9.50 -9.49 -9.57
N LYS A 12 -9.31 -10.80 -9.42
CA LYS A 12 -8.89 -11.36 -8.11
C LYS A 12 -7.51 -10.84 -7.73
N ILE A 13 -6.59 -10.75 -8.69
CA ILE A 13 -5.27 -10.16 -8.49
C ILE A 13 -5.41 -8.67 -8.11
N GLY A 14 -6.21 -7.91 -8.83
CA GLY A 14 -6.51 -6.51 -8.52
C GLY A 14 -7.01 -6.31 -7.08
N HIS A 15 -7.97 -7.14 -6.63
CA HIS A 15 -8.50 -7.11 -5.27
C HIS A 15 -7.41 -7.39 -4.24
N LEU A 16 -6.55 -8.39 -4.50
CA LEU A 16 -5.43 -8.72 -3.60
C LEU A 16 -4.45 -7.56 -3.46
N TYR A 17 -4.09 -6.90 -4.57
CA TYR A 17 -3.22 -5.72 -4.57
C TYR A 17 -3.86 -4.57 -3.79
N LEU A 18 -5.12 -4.23 -4.09
CA LEU A 18 -5.79 -3.08 -3.48
C LEU A 18 -6.03 -3.27 -1.98
N VAL A 19 -6.47 -4.45 -1.55
CA VAL A 19 -6.70 -4.76 -0.13
C VAL A 19 -5.37 -4.74 0.64
N THR A 20 -4.32 -5.35 0.09
CA THR A 20 -3.00 -5.38 0.72
C THR A 20 -2.39 -3.99 0.82
N ALA A 21 -2.44 -3.22 -0.26
CA ALA A 21 -1.93 -1.86 -0.30
C ALA A 21 -2.69 -0.94 0.67
N PHE A 22 -4.01 -1.10 0.78
CA PHE A 22 -4.81 -0.37 1.76
C PHE A 22 -4.43 -0.74 3.20
N GLY A 23 -4.12 -2.00 3.48
CA GLY A 23 -3.56 -2.41 4.77
C GLY A 23 -2.26 -1.66 5.10
N PHE A 24 -1.31 -1.58 4.15
CA PHE A 24 -0.08 -0.82 4.34
C PHE A 24 -0.30 0.70 4.41
N PHE A 25 -1.30 1.23 3.71
CA PHE A 25 -1.72 2.63 3.84
C PHE A 25 -2.15 2.96 5.27
N LEU A 26 -2.92 2.08 5.92
CA LEU A 26 -3.33 2.30 7.31
C LEU A 26 -2.13 2.29 8.26
N ILE A 27 -1.17 1.37 8.07
CA ILE A 27 0.05 1.29 8.89
C ILE A 27 0.92 2.54 8.66
N GLY A 28 1.19 2.89 7.40
CA GLY A 28 1.96 4.08 7.03
C GLY A 28 1.29 5.37 7.51
N GLY A 29 -0.04 5.46 7.40
CA GLY A 29 -0.84 6.58 7.91
C GLY A 29 -0.78 6.70 9.42
N LEU A 30 -0.81 5.58 10.16
CA LEU A 30 -0.64 5.59 11.62
C LEU A 30 0.74 6.12 12.03
N LEU A 31 1.82 5.69 11.36
CA LEU A 31 3.16 6.24 11.59
C LEU A 31 3.20 7.75 11.32
N ALA A 32 2.54 8.22 10.27
CA ALA A 32 2.41 9.65 9.99
C ALA A 32 1.68 10.38 11.13
N MET A 33 0.58 9.83 11.64
CA MET A 33 -0.15 10.43 12.76
C MET A 33 0.73 10.53 14.01
N VAL A 34 1.52 9.50 14.33
CA VAL A 34 2.48 9.54 15.46
C VAL A 34 3.53 10.64 15.25
N MET A 35 4.16 10.72 14.08
CA MET A 35 5.14 11.78 13.77
C MET A 35 4.52 13.18 13.87
N ARG A 36 3.29 13.35 13.37
CA ARG A 36 2.57 14.63 13.44
C ARG A 36 2.19 14.99 14.87
N ALA A 37 1.88 14.00 15.70
CA ALA A 37 1.59 14.20 17.12
C ALA A 37 2.86 14.57 17.91
N GLU A 38 4.02 13.99 17.58
CA GLU A 38 5.32 14.40 18.14
C GLU A 38 5.63 15.87 17.83
N LEU A 39 5.40 16.29 16.59
CA LEU A 39 5.65 17.67 16.13
C LEU A 39 4.56 18.67 16.52
N ALA A 40 3.53 18.26 17.28
CA ALA A 40 2.41 19.14 17.62
C ALA A 40 2.83 20.31 18.54
N ARG A 41 3.90 20.14 19.33
CA ARG A 41 4.49 21.18 20.19
C ARG A 41 6.01 21.03 20.22
N PRO A 42 6.77 22.12 20.44
CA PRO A 42 8.22 22.05 20.58
C PRO A 42 8.66 21.19 21.76
N GLY A 43 9.77 20.45 21.62
CA GLY A 43 10.29 19.52 22.63
C GLY A 43 10.04 18.05 22.27
N LEU A 44 10.26 17.14 23.22
CA LEU A 44 10.00 15.70 23.06
C LEU A 44 8.74 15.29 23.80
N GLN A 45 7.79 14.65 23.09
CA GLN A 45 6.43 14.42 23.62
C GLN A 45 6.03 12.95 23.73
N LEU A 46 6.24 12.18 22.65
CA LEU A 46 5.72 10.83 22.45
C LEU A 46 6.83 9.83 22.10
N VAL A 47 7.78 10.22 21.25
CA VAL A 47 8.83 9.34 20.73
C VAL A 47 10.21 9.98 20.85
N SER A 48 11.23 9.14 21.02
CA SER A 48 12.62 9.61 21.02
C SER A 48 13.06 10.05 19.62
N PRO A 49 14.15 10.85 19.49
CA PRO A 49 14.68 11.24 18.18
C PRO A 49 15.01 10.04 17.28
N GLU A 50 15.56 8.97 17.86
CA GLU A 50 15.87 7.73 17.14
C GLU A 50 14.60 7.05 16.62
N GLN A 51 13.57 6.92 17.48
CA GLN A 51 12.28 6.35 17.09
C GLN A 51 11.58 7.19 16.02
N TYR A 52 11.68 8.52 16.09
CA TYR A 52 11.16 9.42 15.05
C TYR A 52 11.82 9.17 13.70
N ASN A 53 13.15 9.07 13.65
CA ASN A 53 13.89 8.81 12.42
C ASN A 53 13.54 7.44 11.81
N GLN A 54 13.36 6.41 12.65
CA GLN A 54 12.91 5.09 12.22
C GLN A 54 11.46 5.13 11.69
N ALA A 55 10.56 5.81 12.40
CA ALA A 55 9.17 5.97 11.99
C ALA A 55 9.05 6.72 10.64
N PHE A 56 9.87 7.75 10.42
CA PHE A 56 9.92 8.48 9.15
C PHE A 56 10.37 7.58 8.00
N THR A 57 11.46 6.84 8.20
CA THR A 57 12.00 5.92 7.18
C THR A 57 10.98 4.81 6.85
N LEU A 58 10.35 4.24 7.86
CA LEU A 58 9.32 3.21 7.69
C LEU A 58 8.07 3.78 6.99
N HIS A 59 7.57 4.95 7.43
CA HIS A 59 6.45 5.61 6.77
C HIS A 59 6.72 5.81 5.27
N GLY A 60 7.88 6.38 4.92
CA GLY A 60 8.25 6.59 3.52
C GLY A 60 8.34 5.29 2.73
N THR A 61 8.98 4.26 3.29
CA THR A 61 9.12 2.95 2.65
C THR A 61 7.75 2.28 2.41
N LEU A 62 6.88 2.28 3.43
CA LEU A 62 5.53 1.72 3.31
C LEU A 62 4.70 2.47 2.28
N MET A 63 4.72 3.81 2.31
CA MET A 63 3.90 4.63 1.41
C MET A 63 4.36 4.55 -0.05
N LEU A 64 5.67 4.58 -0.33
CA LEU A 64 6.19 4.57 -1.70
C LEU A 64 6.20 3.15 -2.28
N LEU A 65 6.71 2.18 -1.54
CA LEU A 65 6.96 0.84 -2.08
C LEU A 65 5.79 -0.12 -1.88
N LEU A 66 5.09 -0.06 -0.73
CA LEU A 66 4.06 -1.04 -0.38
C LEU A 66 2.62 -0.51 -0.51
N PHE A 67 2.44 0.80 -0.69
CA PHE A 67 1.15 1.41 -0.99
C PHE A 67 1.09 1.95 -2.42
N ALA A 68 1.91 2.95 -2.78
CA ALA A 68 1.77 3.65 -4.05
C ALA A 68 1.96 2.69 -5.25
N THR A 69 3.10 1.99 -5.30
CA THR A 69 3.37 1.04 -6.39
C THR A 69 2.31 -0.06 -6.50
N PRO A 70 1.92 -0.76 -5.40
CA PRO A 70 0.89 -1.80 -5.45
C PRO A 70 -0.52 -1.26 -5.76
N VAL A 71 -0.88 -0.04 -5.33
CA VAL A 71 -2.16 0.58 -5.70
C VAL A 71 -2.25 0.81 -7.20
N PHE A 72 -1.19 1.34 -7.83
CA PHE A 72 -1.18 1.54 -9.28
C PHE A 72 -1.30 0.21 -10.02
N ALA A 73 -0.56 -0.81 -9.59
CA ALA A 73 -0.68 -2.16 -10.14
C ALA A 73 -2.08 -2.76 -9.93
N GLY A 74 -2.68 -2.55 -8.75
CA GLY A 74 -4.03 -3.02 -8.42
C GLY A 74 -5.09 -2.40 -9.34
N PHE A 75 -5.07 -1.07 -9.52
CA PHE A 75 -5.99 -0.42 -10.45
C PHE A 75 -5.75 -0.81 -11.91
N ALA A 76 -4.49 -1.01 -12.32
CA ALA A 76 -4.19 -1.51 -13.65
C ALA A 76 -4.81 -2.91 -13.85
N ASN A 77 -4.70 -3.81 -12.88
CA ASN A 77 -5.32 -5.14 -12.97
C ASN A 77 -6.86 -5.08 -12.92
N GLU A 78 -7.47 -4.23 -12.09
CA GLU A 78 -8.93 -4.13 -12.00
C GLU A 78 -9.59 -3.51 -13.24
N ILE A 79 -9.06 -2.37 -13.69
CA ILE A 79 -9.80 -1.45 -14.54
C ILE A 79 -9.31 -1.52 -15.99
N MET A 80 -8.00 -1.66 -16.22
CA MET A 80 -7.42 -1.50 -17.56
C MET A 80 -7.96 -2.53 -18.57
N PRO A 81 -8.02 -3.84 -18.28
CA PRO A 81 -8.58 -4.81 -19.24
C PRO A 81 -10.03 -4.48 -19.63
N LEU A 82 -10.82 -4.03 -18.66
CA LEU A 82 -12.22 -3.64 -18.89
C LEU A 82 -12.34 -2.39 -19.76
N GLN A 83 -11.45 -1.41 -19.59
CA GLN A 83 -11.45 -0.18 -20.39
C GLN A 83 -11.14 -0.43 -21.86
N ILE A 84 -10.28 -1.41 -22.16
CA ILE A 84 -9.90 -1.77 -23.53
C ILE A 84 -10.75 -2.91 -24.12
N GLY A 85 -11.72 -3.42 -23.37
CA GLY A 85 -12.56 -4.55 -23.79
C GLY A 85 -11.82 -5.88 -23.90
N ALA A 86 -10.66 -6.01 -23.25
CA ALA A 86 -9.88 -7.23 -23.23
C ALA A 86 -10.45 -8.23 -22.20
N PRO A 87 -10.39 -9.54 -22.49
CA PRO A 87 -10.86 -10.56 -21.55
C PRO A 87 -9.92 -10.74 -20.34
N ASP A 88 -8.63 -10.44 -20.49
CA ASP A 88 -7.60 -10.57 -19.44
C ASP A 88 -6.34 -9.74 -19.77
N VAL A 89 -5.34 -9.75 -18.89
CA VAL A 89 -3.99 -9.20 -19.14
C VAL A 89 -3.17 -10.04 -20.12
N ALA A 90 -2.15 -9.45 -20.73
CA ALA A 90 -1.34 -10.11 -21.77
C ALA A 90 -0.60 -11.38 -21.31
N PHE A 91 -0.17 -11.42 -20.04
CA PHE A 91 0.54 -12.54 -19.43
C PHE A 91 -0.07 -12.84 -18.05
N PRO A 92 -1.09 -13.71 -17.99
CA PRO A 92 -1.86 -13.95 -16.75
C PRO A 92 -1.22 -14.98 -15.80
N GLY A 93 -0.17 -15.69 -16.20
CA GLY A 93 0.52 -16.71 -15.39
C GLY A 93 1.98 -16.90 -15.75
#